data_AF-A0A349B5B6-F1
#
_entry.id   AF-A0A349B5B6-F1
#
_cell.length_a   1.000
_cell.length_b   1.000
_cell.length_c   1.000
_cell.angle_alpha   90.00
_cell.angle_beta   90.00
_cell.angle_gamma   90.00
#
_symmetry.space_group_name_H-M   'P 1'
#
loop_
_entity.id
_entity.type
_entity.pdbx_description
1 polymer ?
#
loop_
_entity_poly.entity_id
_entity_poly.type
_entity_poly.pdbx_seq_one_letter_code
_entity_poly.pdbx_strand_id
1 'polypeptide(L)'
;DIAHVPPVLIEGIPCTPPRRLAVDIGAVLGETAYTTVLRALRRDHGLSWKQLAAVLRLHSRRGRDGCGPLRRQLERYYGVEGIPDTTLEQTVLDLLIDAWLPLPVCQLVVPLPNGRHYRIDFAYLAVKLAIEIDGPHHKLPEVKARDA
;
A
#
# COMPACT_ATOMS: atom_id res chain seq x y z
N ASP A 1 12.12 -26.21 -6.28
CA ASP A 1 10.98 -25.85 -7.15
C ASP A 1 10.39 -24.52 -6.65
N ILE A 2 10.59 -23.45 -7.41
CA ILE A 2 10.59 -22.05 -6.90
C ILE A 2 9.24 -21.36 -7.20
N ALA A 3 8.15 -22.09 -7.46
CA ALA A 3 6.87 -21.47 -7.86
C ALA A 3 5.82 -21.30 -6.75
N HIS A 4 6.14 -21.70 -5.51
CA HIS A 4 5.12 -21.86 -4.47
C HIS A 4 5.05 -20.67 -3.52
N VAL A 5 3.91 -20.00 -3.53
CA VAL A 5 3.50 -19.13 -2.43
C VAL A 5 2.67 -20.02 -1.50
N PRO A 6 3.16 -20.40 -0.30
CA PRO A 6 2.43 -21.28 0.59
C PRO A 6 1.07 -20.68 0.96
N PRO A 7 0.02 -21.51 1.06
CA PRO A 7 -1.28 -21.07 1.53
C PRO A 7 -1.18 -20.56 2.97
N VAL A 8 -2.12 -19.71 3.34
CA VAL A 8 -2.39 -19.38 4.75
C VAL A 8 -3.54 -20.26 5.22
N LEU A 9 -3.48 -20.75 6.46
CA LEU A 9 -4.56 -21.55 7.03
C LEU A 9 -5.55 -20.63 7.74
N ILE A 10 -6.82 -20.68 7.35
CA ILE A 10 -7.93 -20.05 8.05
C ILE A 10 -8.81 -21.19 8.57
N GLU A 11 -8.86 -21.35 9.90
CA GLU A 11 -9.61 -22.45 10.53
C GLU A 11 -9.23 -23.84 9.99
N GLY A 12 -7.95 -24.03 9.66
CA GLY A 12 -7.43 -25.27 9.08
C GLY A 12 -7.66 -25.44 7.57
N ILE A 13 -8.35 -24.50 6.93
CA ILE A 13 -8.60 -24.50 5.48
C ILE A 13 -7.47 -23.74 4.76
N PRO A 14 -6.79 -24.34 3.77
CA PRO A 14 -5.83 -23.63 2.95
C PRO A 14 -6.49 -22.53 2.12
N CYS A 15 -6.09 -21.28 2.35
CA CYS A 15 -6.55 -20.10 1.66
C CYS A 15 -5.41 -19.40 0.90
N THR A 16 -5.78 -18.70 -0.17
CA THR A 16 -4.83 -17.89 -0.95
C THR A 16 -4.29 -16.74 -0.10
N PRO A 17 -2.96 -16.60 0.05
CA PRO A 17 -2.38 -15.51 0.84
C PRO A 17 -2.56 -14.16 0.13
N PRO A 18 -2.66 -13.04 0.87
CA PRO A 18 -2.90 -11.70 0.29
C PRO A 18 -1.95 -11.31 -0.85
N ARG A 19 -0.65 -11.63 -0.72
CA ARG A 19 0.34 -11.37 -1.77
C ARG A 19 0.04 -12.10 -3.09
N ARG A 20 -0.47 -13.33 -3.02
CA ARG A 20 -0.86 -14.11 -4.21
C ARG A 20 -2.21 -13.62 -4.75
N LEU A 21 -3.12 -13.29 -3.84
CA LEU A 21 -4.44 -12.76 -4.18
C LEU A 21 -4.33 -11.51 -5.08
N ALA A 22 -3.36 -10.64 -4.84
CA ALA A 22 -3.09 -9.46 -5.68
C ALA A 22 -2.84 -9.76 -7.17
N VAL A 23 -2.36 -10.96 -7.51
CA VAL A 23 -2.22 -11.43 -8.90
C VAL A 23 -3.52 -12.07 -9.38
N ASP A 24 -4.13 -12.92 -8.55
CA ASP A 24 -5.28 -13.74 -8.94
C ASP A 24 -6.52 -12.90 -9.23
N ILE A 25 -6.80 -11.87 -8.43
CA ILE A 25 -7.93 -10.96 -8.67
C ILE A 25 -7.77 -10.15 -9.96
N GLY A 26 -6.55 -9.96 -10.44
CA GLY A 26 -6.29 -9.25 -11.69
C GLY A 26 -6.77 -9.99 -12.93
N ALA A 27 -7.02 -11.30 -12.83
CA ALA A 27 -7.59 -12.09 -13.93
C ALA A 27 -9.12 -12.00 -13.99
N VAL A 28 -9.75 -11.50 -12.92
CA VAL A 28 -11.21 -11.54 -12.73
C VAL A 28 -11.83 -10.15 -12.72
N LEU A 29 -11.18 -9.19 -12.08
CA LEU A 29 -11.72 -7.84 -11.88
C LEU A 29 -11.33 -6.89 -13.01
N GLY A 30 -12.24 -5.99 -13.37
CA GLY A 30 -11.93 -4.81 -14.17
C GLY A 30 -11.05 -3.82 -13.41
N GLU A 31 -10.41 -2.88 -14.14
CA GLU A 31 -9.36 -1.98 -13.60
C GLU A 31 -9.76 -1.22 -12.32
N THR A 32 -10.96 -0.62 -12.31
CA THR A 32 -11.44 0.16 -11.16
C THR A 32 -11.61 -0.71 -9.92
N ALA A 33 -12.27 -1.87 -10.06
CA ALA A 33 -12.46 -2.81 -8.96
C ALA A 33 -11.12 -3.39 -8.49
N TYR A 34 -10.23 -3.74 -9.42
CA TYR A 34 -8.88 -4.20 -9.11
C TYR A 34 -8.11 -3.18 -8.28
N THR A 35 -8.11 -1.91 -8.70
CA THR A 35 -7.41 -0.83 -8.00
C THR A 35 -7.93 -0.65 -6.59
N THR A 36 -9.26 -0.64 -6.41
CA THR A 36 -9.89 -0.52 -5.09
C THR A 36 -9.51 -1.70 -4.17
N VAL A 37 -9.61 -2.93 -4.67
CA VAL A 37 -9.29 -4.12 -3.87
C VAL A 37 -7.80 -4.20 -3.57
N LEU A 38 -6.91 -3.88 -4.51
CA LEU A 38 -5.47 -3.88 -4.28
C LEU A 38 -5.07 -2.86 -3.20
N ARG A 39 -5.66 -1.65 -3.23
CA ARG A 39 -5.43 -0.62 -2.20
C ARG A 39 -5.83 -1.12 -0.81
N ALA A 40 -7.00 -1.74 -0.70
CA ALA A 40 -7.45 -2.37 0.55
C ALA A 40 -6.49 -3.49 1.00
N LEU A 41 -6.13 -4.41 0.11
CA LEU A 41 -5.17 -5.48 0.42
C LEU A 41 -3.83 -4.95 0.91
N ARG A 42 -3.32 -3.86 0.31
CA ARG A 42 -2.07 -3.24 0.74
C ARG A 42 -2.17 -2.67 2.14
N ARG A 43 -3.23 -1.92 2.42
CA ARG A 43 -3.48 -1.30 3.72
C ARG A 43 -3.70 -2.35 4.81
N ASP A 44 -4.62 -3.28 4.58
CA ASP A 44 -5.09 -4.23 5.60
C ASP A 44 -4.06 -5.32 5.90
N HIS A 45 -3.16 -5.62 4.96
CA HIS A 45 -2.13 -6.65 5.11
C HIS A 45 -0.69 -6.12 5.03
N GLY A 46 -0.49 -4.81 5.04
CA GLY A 46 0.84 -4.19 5.00
C GLY A 46 1.68 -4.57 3.77
N LEU A 47 1.06 -4.77 2.60
CA LEU A 47 1.78 -5.20 1.40
C LEU A 47 2.53 -4.04 0.73
N SER A 48 3.85 -4.07 0.84
CA SER A 48 4.73 -3.13 0.15
C SER A 48 4.78 -3.39 -1.37
N TRP A 49 5.08 -2.35 -2.14
CA TRP A 49 5.32 -2.48 -3.59
C TRP A 49 6.45 -3.46 -3.90
N LYS A 50 7.49 -3.53 -3.06
CA LYS A 50 8.58 -4.51 -3.20
C LYS A 50 8.10 -5.96 -3.08
N GLN A 51 7.22 -6.25 -2.12
CA GLN A 51 6.62 -7.59 -1.98
C GLN A 51 5.72 -7.92 -3.18
N LEU A 52 4.95 -6.94 -3.67
CA LEU A 52 4.09 -7.08 -4.85
C LEU A 52 4.89 -7.29 -6.15
N ALA A 53 6.03 -6.61 -6.31
CA ALA A 53 6.94 -6.85 -7.42
C ALA A 53 7.53 -8.26 -7.39
N ALA A 54 7.90 -8.75 -6.20
CA ALA A 54 8.45 -10.10 -6.03
C ALA A 54 7.44 -11.19 -6.40
N VAL A 55 6.17 -11.06 -5.99
CA VAL A 55 5.10 -12.02 -6.34
C VAL A 55 4.68 -11.91 -7.80
N LEU A 56 4.69 -10.70 -8.39
CA LEU A 56 4.50 -10.53 -9.83
C LEU A 56 5.58 -11.28 -10.61
N ARG A 57 6.86 -11.11 -10.25
CA ARG A 57 7.98 -11.80 -10.91
C ARG A 57 7.86 -13.32 -10.81
N LEU A 58 7.42 -13.83 -9.66
CA LEU A 58 7.21 -15.26 -9.42
C LEU A 58 6.18 -15.87 -10.38
N HIS A 59 5.16 -15.08 -10.75
CA HIS A 59 3.99 -15.56 -11.48
C HIS A 59 3.88 -15.04 -12.92
N SER A 60 4.75 -14.11 -13.32
CA SER A 60 4.84 -13.61 -14.70
C SER A 60 5.42 -14.65 -15.64
N ARG A 61 4.64 -15.70 -15.92
CA ARG A 61 4.95 -16.77 -16.88
C ARG A 61 4.04 -16.60 -18.10
N ARG A 62 4.52 -17.06 -19.26
CA ARG A 62 3.71 -17.07 -20.50
C ARG A 62 2.40 -17.82 -20.25
N GLY A 63 1.28 -17.22 -20.67
CA GLY A 63 -0.07 -17.79 -20.50
C GLY A 63 -0.69 -17.60 -19.12
N ARG A 64 -0.07 -16.83 -18.20
CA ARG A 64 -0.67 -16.48 -16.91
C ARG A 64 -1.41 -15.14 -17.00
N ASP A 65 -2.72 -15.19 -16.78
CA ASP A 65 -3.55 -13.99 -16.65
C ASP A 65 -3.42 -13.31 -15.28
N GLY A 66 -3.89 -12.07 -15.20
CA GLY A 66 -3.93 -11.26 -13.97
C GLY A 66 -2.65 -10.53 -13.57
N CYS A 67 -1.54 -10.79 -14.26
CA CYS A 67 -0.28 -10.06 -14.04
C CYS A 67 -0.32 -8.62 -14.58
N GLY A 68 -1.16 -8.33 -15.58
CA GLY A 68 -1.26 -7.02 -16.24
C GLY A 68 -1.68 -5.88 -15.30
N PRO A 69 -2.81 -6.00 -14.59
CA PRO A 69 -3.26 -4.98 -13.63
C PRO A 69 -2.21 -4.67 -12.55
N LEU A 70 -1.60 -5.69 -11.95
CA LEU A 70 -0.56 -5.48 -10.94
C LEU A 70 0.65 -4.74 -11.50
N ARG A 71 1.04 -5.05 -12.74
CA ARG A 71 2.16 -4.39 -13.42
C ARG A 71 1.91 -2.89 -13.59
N ARG A 72 0.71 -2.49 -14.03
CA ARG A 72 0.34 -1.06 -14.15
C ARG A 72 0.40 -0.32 -12.83
N GLN A 73 -0.05 -0.95 -11.75
CA GLN A 73 0.02 -0.34 -10.42
C GLN A 73 1.49 -0.19 -9.98
N LEU A 74 2.32 -1.22 -10.17
CA LEU A 74 3.76 -1.13 -9.88
C LEU A 74 4.48 -0.05 -10.69
N GLU A 75 4.07 0.18 -11.94
CA GLU A 75 4.57 1.27 -12.77
C GLU A 75 4.12 2.64 -12.22
N ARG A 76 2.82 2.80 -11.89
CA ARG A 76 2.27 4.07 -11.36
C ARG A 76 2.91 4.51 -10.05
N TYR A 77 3.16 3.58 -9.12
CA TYR A 77 3.70 3.90 -7.79
C TYR A 77 5.17 3.50 -7.63
N TYR A 78 5.91 3.38 -8.73
CA TYR A 78 7.32 3.07 -8.68
C TYR A 78 8.07 4.12 -7.84
N GLY A 79 8.79 3.67 -6.82
CA GLY A 79 9.54 4.54 -5.90
C GLY A 79 8.72 5.12 -4.73
N VAL A 80 7.41 4.87 -4.65
CA VAL A 80 6.63 5.28 -3.47
C VAL A 80 7.01 4.43 -2.26
N GLU A 81 7.35 5.10 -1.17
CA GLU A 81 7.63 4.46 0.12
C GLU A 81 6.43 4.57 1.07
N GLY A 82 6.19 3.50 1.83
CA GLY A 82 5.07 3.43 2.78
C GLY A 82 3.73 3.07 2.12
N ILE A 83 2.68 3.13 2.95
CA ILE A 83 1.30 2.78 2.58
C ILE A 83 0.40 3.83 3.21
N PRO A 84 -0.43 4.55 2.43
CA PRO A 84 -1.48 5.38 3.00
C PRO A 84 -2.43 4.56 3.87
N ASP A 85 -2.77 5.08 5.04
CA ASP A 85 -3.61 4.43 6.02
C ASP A 85 -5.09 4.56 5.68
N THR A 86 -5.47 5.60 4.94
CA THR A 86 -6.87 5.83 4.56
C THR A 86 -7.07 5.95 3.05
N THR A 87 -8.34 5.81 2.63
CA THR A 87 -8.73 6.06 1.24
C THR A 87 -8.55 7.54 0.86
N LEU A 88 -8.69 8.44 1.84
CA LEU A 88 -8.49 9.87 1.62
C LEU A 88 -7.01 10.17 1.36
N GLU A 89 -6.11 9.69 2.21
CA GLU A 89 -4.67 9.81 1.97
C GLU A 89 -4.27 9.18 0.64
N GLN A 90 -4.80 7.99 0.30
CA GLN A 90 -4.50 7.36 -0.99
C GLN A 90 -4.92 8.23 -2.18
N THR A 91 -6.05 8.95 -2.06
CA THR A 91 -6.48 9.94 -3.07
C THR A 91 -5.51 11.11 -3.15
N VAL A 92 -4.99 11.59 -2.02
CA VAL A 92 -3.99 12.66 -2.00
C VAL A 92 -2.68 12.20 -2.62
N LEU A 93 -2.21 10.98 -2.34
CA LEU A 93 -1.04 10.41 -3.01
C LEU A 93 -1.23 10.36 -4.54
N ASP A 94 -2.41 9.98 -5.02
CA ASP A 94 -2.72 10.03 -6.45
C ASP A 94 -2.58 11.44 -7.01
N LEU A 95 -3.13 12.44 -6.34
CA LEU A 95 -3.03 13.84 -6.76
C LEU A 95 -1.58 14.32 -6.81
N LEU A 96 -0.73 13.93 -5.85
CA LEU A 96 0.69 14.28 -5.84
C LEU A 96 1.43 13.67 -7.03
N ILE A 97 1.15 12.40 -7.35
CA ILE A 97 1.73 11.69 -8.49
C ILE A 97 1.25 12.31 -9.81
N ASP A 98 -0.05 12.53 -9.95
CA ASP A 98 -0.66 13.06 -11.17
C ASP A 98 -0.24 14.52 -11.41
N ALA A 99 0.14 15.27 -10.36
CA ALA A 99 0.75 16.59 -10.43
C ALA A 99 2.26 16.60 -10.70
N TRP A 100 2.89 15.42 -10.89
CA TRP A 100 4.33 15.26 -11.13
C TRP A 100 5.22 15.87 -10.04
N LEU A 101 4.73 15.90 -8.80
CA LEU A 101 5.54 16.30 -7.66
C LEU A 101 6.54 15.17 -7.32
N PRO A 102 7.63 15.47 -6.60
CA PRO A 102 8.46 14.42 -6.00
C PRO A 102 7.59 13.44 -5.20
N LEU A 103 8.05 12.21 -5.02
CA LEU A 103 7.29 11.24 -4.22
C LEU A 103 7.50 11.49 -2.73
N PRO A 104 6.44 11.58 -1.92
CA PRO A 104 6.58 11.65 -0.47
C PRO A 104 6.90 10.26 0.12
N VAL A 105 7.47 10.26 1.32
CA VAL A 105 7.44 9.09 2.20
C VAL A 105 6.07 9.07 2.89
N CYS A 106 5.29 8.01 2.70
CA CYS A 106 4.00 7.85 3.35
C CYS A 106 4.17 7.34 4.78
N GLN A 107 3.35 7.83 5.71
CA GLN A 107 3.25 7.34 7.08
C GLN A 107 4.61 7.30 7.81
N LEU A 108 5.38 8.38 7.68
CA LEU A 108 6.72 8.51 8.27
C LEU A 108 6.63 8.52 9.80
N VAL A 109 7.24 7.53 10.44
CA VAL A 109 7.37 7.47 11.90
C VAL A 109 8.55 8.32 12.36
N VAL A 110 8.30 9.30 13.22
CA VAL A 110 9.32 10.17 13.81
C VAL A 110 9.47 9.85 15.30
N PRO A 111 10.64 9.35 15.74
CA PRO A 111 10.89 9.04 17.14
C PRO A 111 11.09 10.32 17.97
N LEU A 112 10.63 10.30 19.21
CA LEU A 112 10.80 11.38 20.20
C LEU A 112 11.78 10.95 21.31
N PRO A 113 12.46 11.89 21.98
CA PRO A 113 13.45 11.59 23.03
C PRO A 113 12.91 10.78 24.23
N ASN A 114 11.60 10.82 24.47
CA ASN A 114 10.92 10.12 25.55
C ASN A 114 10.47 8.69 25.16
N GLY A 115 10.91 8.18 24.01
CA GLY A 115 10.52 6.86 23.49
C GLY A 115 9.14 6.80 22.84
N ARG A 116 8.39 7.92 22.82
CA ARG A 116 7.18 8.04 22.00
C ARG A 116 7.57 8.25 20.52
N HIS A 117 6.60 8.17 19.64
CA HIS A 117 6.72 8.58 18.26
C HIS A 117 5.45 9.30 17.82
N TYR A 118 5.56 10.14 16.80
CA TYR A 118 4.42 10.60 16.02
C TYR A 118 4.58 10.11 14.58
N ARG A 119 3.50 10.19 13.80
CA ARG A 119 3.47 9.70 12.43
C ARG A 119 2.94 10.81 11.53
N ILE A 120 3.66 11.07 10.46
CA ILE A 120 3.33 12.08 9.46
C ILE A 120 2.75 11.36 8.24
N ASP A 121 1.59 11.79 7.75
CA ASP A 121 0.93 11.12 6.63
C ASP A 121 1.78 11.12 5.35
N PHE A 122 2.33 12.28 4.99
CA PHE A 122 3.27 12.43 3.88
C PHE A 122 4.42 13.37 4.22
N ALA A 123 5.65 12.94 3.96
CA ALA A 123 6.85 13.71 4.26
C ALA A 123 7.78 13.86 3.05
N TYR A 124 8.23 15.10 2.81
CA TYR A 124 9.32 15.44 1.89
C TYR A 124 10.57 15.82 2.71
N LEU A 125 11.41 14.83 2.98
CA LEU A 125 12.55 14.98 3.88
C LEU A 125 13.56 16.03 3.41
N ALA A 126 13.82 16.11 2.10
CA ALA A 126 14.81 17.03 1.52
C ALA A 126 14.50 18.50 1.79
N VAL A 127 13.22 18.86 1.86
CA VAL A 127 12.75 20.24 2.09
C VAL A 127 12.05 20.42 3.44
N LYS A 128 12.05 19.39 4.29
CA LYS A 128 11.40 19.37 5.61
C LYS A 128 9.92 19.79 5.56
N LEU A 129 9.20 19.34 4.54
CA LEU A 129 7.78 19.60 4.37
C LEU A 129 6.97 18.36 4.80
N ALA A 130 5.96 18.58 5.63
CA ALA A 130 4.96 17.58 6.01
C ALA A 130 3.59 17.97 5.44
N ILE A 131 2.81 16.98 5.02
CA ILE A 131 1.41 17.13 4.64
C ILE A 131 0.61 16.15 5.50
N GLU A 132 -0.30 16.67 6.31
CA GLU A 132 -1.22 15.90 7.16
C GLU A 132 -2.64 16.01 6.59
N ILE A 133 -3.36 14.89 6.53
CA ILE A 133 -4.65 14.82 5.83
C ILE A 133 -5.80 14.85 6.82
N ASP A 134 -6.29 16.04 7.14
CA ASP A 134 -7.44 16.15 8.06
C ASP A 134 -8.69 15.44 7.52
N GLY A 135 -9.14 14.44 8.27
CA GLY A 135 -10.27 13.59 7.95
C GLY A 135 -10.93 13.03 9.21
N PRO A 136 -12.08 12.36 9.10
CA PRO A 136 -12.86 11.91 10.26
C PRO A 136 -12.08 11.00 11.23
N HIS A 137 -11.06 10.31 10.75
CA HIS A 137 -10.17 9.45 11.53
C HIS A 137 -9.24 10.23 12.47
N HIS A 138 -8.91 11.49 12.17
CA HIS A 138 -8.18 12.38 13.09
C HIS A 138 -9.02 12.82 14.29
N LYS A 139 -10.33 12.60 14.26
CA LYS A 139 -11.24 12.90 15.38
C LYS A 139 -11.34 11.75 16.39
N LEU A 140 -10.68 10.62 16.14
CA LEU A 140 -10.66 9.49 17.06
C LEU A 140 -9.92 9.87 18.36
N PRO A 141 -10.41 9.46 19.54
CA PRO A 141 -9.82 9.83 20.83
C PRO A 141 -8.32 9.49 20.94
N GLU A 142 -7.91 8.38 20.32
CA GLU A 142 -6.53 7.90 20.31
C GLU A 142 -5.57 8.80 19.51
N VAL A 143 -6.08 9.48 18.48
CA VAL A 143 -5.30 10.43 17.67
C VAL A 143 -5.18 11.76 18.43
N LYS A 144 -6.28 12.24 19.03
CA LYS A 144 -6.25 13.44 19.89
C LYS A 144 -5.30 13.32 21.08
N ALA A 145 -5.16 12.13 21.66
CA ALA A 145 -4.23 11.89 22.76
C ALA A 145 -2.74 11.86 22.31
N ARG A 146 -2.48 11.70 21.01
CA ARG A 146 -1.13 11.74 20.42
C ARG A 146 -0.73 13.15 19.97
N ASP A 147 -1.71 13.96 19.57
CA ASP A 147 -1.54 15.34 19.11
C ASP A 147 -1.49 16.38 20.25
N ALA A 148 -1.84 16.00 21.49
CA ALA A 148 -1.74 16.80 22.71
C ALA A 148 -0.42 16.55 23.47
#